data_AF-A0A6I2FKV6-F1
#
_entry.id   AF-A0A6I2FKV6-F1
#
_cell.length_a   1.000
_cell.length_b   1.000
_cell.length_c   1.000
_cell.angle_alpha   90.00
_cell.angle_beta   90.00
_cell.angle_gamma   90.00
#
_symmetry.space_group_name_H-M   'P 1'
#
loop_
_entity.id
_entity.type
_entity.pdbx_description
1 polymer ?
#
loop_
_entity_poly.entity_id
_entity_poly.type
_entity_poly.pdbx_seq_one_letter_code
_entity_poly.pdbx_strand_id
1 'polypeptide(L)'
;MAAMACRSTSTTAAASRRSVLDATIDALVESGFSAITTTGVAHRAGVSIGAVLHHFPTKSDLLCAAVAHSVERSVEEYREVMADPDPAVDRVDAAIELLWSMYAIAAAKDIIRSLRASHDAVIR
;
A
#
# COMPACT_ATOMS: atom_id res chain seq x y z
N MET A 1 36.63 -24.69 10.66
CA MET A 1 35.34 -25.12 10.05
C MET A 1 34.20 -24.23 10.55
N ALA A 2 34.15 -22.96 10.14
CA ALA A 2 33.06 -22.04 10.50
C ALA A 2 32.67 -21.21 9.27
N ALA A 3 31.51 -21.52 8.68
CA ALA A 3 30.92 -20.75 7.59
C ALA A 3 29.39 -20.93 7.58
N MET A 4 28.70 -20.31 8.55
CA MET A 4 27.23 -20.34 8.63
C MET A 4 26.67 -19.11 9.38
N ALA A 5 26.86 -17.88 8.86
CA ALA A 5 26.29 -16.69 9.52
C ALA A 5 25.96 -15.46 8.64
N CYS A 6 25.97 -15.52 7.31
CA CYS A 6 25.61 -14.34 6.51
C CYS A 6 24.75 -14.71 5.29
N ARG A 7 23.49 -15.12 5.51
CA ARG A 7 22.50 -15.30 4.42
C ARG A 7 21.02 -15.03 4.77
N SER A 8 20.63 -14.56 5.96
CA SER A 8 19.19 -14.45 6.34
C SER A 8 18.70 -13.11 6.90
N THR A 9 19.56 -12.11 7.12
CA THR A 9 19.14 -10.84 7.74
C THR A 9 18.49 -9.85 6.76
N SER A 10 18.91 -9.83 5.49
CA SER A 10 18.39 -8.86 4.50
C SER A 10 16.95 -9.18 4.04
N THR A 11 16.62 -10.44 3.82
CA THR A 11 15.27 -10.88 3.43
C THR A 11 14.24 -10.62 4.52
N THR A 12 14.62 -10.83 5.80
CA THR A 12 13.74 -10.58 6.95
C THR A 12 13.50 -9.10 7.18
N ALA A 13 14.53 -8.26 7.04
CA ALA A 13 14.41 -6.82 7.19
C ALA A 13 13.56 -6.19 6.08
N ALA A 14 13.70 -6.62 4.82
CA ALA A 14 12.88 -6.14 3.71
C ALA A 14 11.40 -6.55 3.85
N ALA A 15 11.13 -7.78 4.31
CA ALA A 15 9.79 -8.26 4.61
C ALA A 15 9.15 -7.48 5.78
N SER A 16 9.92 -7.21 6.83
CA SER A 16 9.50 -6.39 7.98
C SER A 16 9.23 -4.94 7.59
N ARG A 17 10.01 -4.35 6.68
CA ARG A 17 9.76 -3.00 6.18
C ARG A 17 8.44 -2.93 5.42
N ARG A 18 8.16 -3.93 4.58
CA ARG A 18 6.92 -4.00 3.79
C ARG A 18 5.69 -4.13 4.68
N SER A 19 5.71 -5.05 5.66
CA SER A 19 4.58 -5.22 6.59
C SER A 19 4.28 -3.95 7.39
N VAL A 20 5.30 -3.17 7.74
CA VAL A 20 5.13 -1.86 8.40
C VAL A 20 4.45 -0.84 7.48
N LEU A 21 4.80 -0.81 6.19
CA LEU A 21 4.20 0.09 5.21
C LEU A 21 2.75 -0.28 4.93
N ASP A 22 2.47 -1.56 4.71
CA ASP A 22 1.11 -2.08 4.50
C ASP A 22 0.22 -1.76 5.72
N ALA A 23 0.69 -2.06 6.93
CA ALA A 23 -0.03 -1.71 8.17
C ALA A 23 -0.28 -0.21 8.33
N THR A 24 0.64 0.63 7.85
CA THR A 24 0.48 2.10 7.88
C THR A 24 -0.59 2.55 6.89
N ILE A 25 -0.61 1.99 5.69
CA ILE A 25 -1.63 2.28 4.66
C ILE A 25 -3.01 1.86 5.16
N ASP A 26 -3.14 0.67 5.74
CA ASP A 26 -4.41 0.19 6.31
C ASP A 26 -4.91 1.12 7.41
N ALA A 27 -4.02 1.52 8.32
CA ALA A 27 -4.38 2.42 9.41
C ALA A 27 -4.77 3.82 8.88
N LEU A 28 -4.10 4.29 7.81
CA LEU A 28 -4.45 5.53 7.13
C LEU A 28 -5.85 5.44 6.54
N VAL A 29 -6.16 4.36 5.82
CA VAL A 29 -7.46 4.10 5.20
C VAL A 29 -8.59 4.04 6.23
N GLU A 30 -8.37 3.35 7.35
CA GLU A 30 -9.40 3.13 8.36
C GLU A 30 -9.67 4.36 9.24
N SER A 31 -8.61 5.07 9.63
CA SER A 31 -8.70 6.04 10.75
C SER A 31 -8.18 7.44 10.39
N GLY A 32 -7.65 7.63 9.19
CA GLY A 32 -7.07 8.90 8.74
C GLY A 32 -5.72 9.24 9.39
N PHE A 33 -5.13 10.35 8.94
CA PHE A 33 -3.76 10.75 9.26
C PHE A 33 -3.51 11.04 10.76
N SER A 34 -4.49 11.64 11.43
CA SER A 34 -4.39 12.06 12.83
C SER A 34 -4.30 10.88 13.80
N ALA A 35 -4.93 9.76 13.48
CA ALA A 35 -4.98 8.56 14.31
C ALA A 35 -3.72 7.69 14.24
N ILE A 36 -2.83 7.93 13.26
CA ILE A 36 -1.63 7.10 13.08
C ILE A 36 -0.63 7.32 14.21
N THR A 37 -0.15 6.23 14.80
CA THR A 37 0.95 6.24 15.77
C THR A 37 1.97 5.17 15.41
N THR A 38 3.26 5.45 15.64
CA THR A 38 4.33 4.48 15.39
C THR A 38 4.13 3.19 16.19
N THR A 39 3.64 3.31 17.43
CA THR A 39 3.29 2.16 18.28
C THR A 39 2.15 1.33 17.71
N GLY A 40 1.07 1.99 17.27
CA GLY A 40 -0.07 1.30 16.65
C GLY A 40 0.30 0.57 15.37
N VAL A 41 1.13 1.20 14.52
CA VAL A 41 1.67 0.58 13.32
C VAL A 41 2.56 -0.61 13.66
N ALA A 42 3.49 -0.48 14.61
CA ALA A 42 4.37 -1.56 15.02
C ALA A 42 3.57 -2.80 15.50
N HIS A 43 2.55 -2.56 16.33
CA HIS A 43 1.65 -3.61 16.80
C HIS A 43 0.92 -4.29 15.64
N ARG A 44 0.33 -3.51 14.72
CA ARG A 44 -0.39 -4.04 13.56
C ARG A 44 0.52 -4.84 12.62
N ALA A 45 1.74 -4.37 12.40
CA ALA A 45 2.72 -5.02 11.55
C ALA A 45 3.39 -6.25 12.20
N GLY A 46 3.13 -6.52 13.49
CA GLY A 46 3.72 -7.64 14.22
C GLY A 46 5.22 -7.49 14.50
N VAL A 47 5.72 -6.25 14.60
CA VAL A 47 7.15 -5.95 14.77
C VAL A 47 7.39 -5.09 16.01
N SER A 48 8.65 -4.99 16.46
CA SER A 48 8.99 -4.11 17.57
C SER A 48 8.97 -2.64 17.15
N ILE A 49 8.65 -1.74 18.08
CA ILE A 49 8.72 -0.28 17.84
C ILE A 49 10.14 0.13 17.43
N GLY A 50 11.17 -0.47 18.03
CA GLY A 50 12.57 -0.23 17.68
C GLY A 50 12.89 -0.60 16.22
N ALA A 51 12.29 -1.67 15.69
CA ALA A 51 12.45 -2.03 14.28
C ALA A 51 11.79 -1.00 13.35
N VAL A 52 10.61 -0.48 13.71
CA VAL A 52 9.96 0.60 12.95
C VAL A 52 10.82 1.86 12.96
N LEU A 53 11.27 2.30 14.13
CA LEU A 53 12.09 3.51 14.29
C LEU A 53 13.46 3.39 13.61
N HIS A 54 14.01 2.18 13.51
CA HIS A 54 15.24 1.94 12.75
C HIS A 54 15.05 2.19 11.25
N HIS A 55 13.89 1.83 10.69
CA HIS A 55 13.59 2.06 9.27
C HIS A 55 13.00 3.44 8.99
N PHE A 56 12.25 4.00 9.95
CA PHE A 56 11.50 5.25 9.82
C PHE A 56 11.68 6.08 11.09
N PRO A 57 12.71 6.94 11.14
CA PRO A 57 13.07 7.70 12.34
C PRO A 57 11.95 8.62 12.84
N THR A 58 11.11 9.13 11.93
CA THR A 58 9.96 9.97 12.28
C THR A 58 8.65 9.41 11.74
N LYS A 59 7.52 9.82 12.37
CA LYS A 59 6.17 9.55 11.86
C LYS A 59 6.00 10.09 10.43
N SER A 60 6.63 11.22 10.10
CA SER A 60 6.58 11.79 8.75
C SER A 60 7.29 10.90 7.74
N ASP A 61 8.47 10.37 8.07
CA ASP A 61 9.23 9.47 7.19
C ASP A 61 8.44 8.19 6.91
N LEU A 62 7.80 7.63 7.95
CA LEU A 62 6.92 6.47 7.82
C LEU A 62 5.76 6.74 6.86
N LEU A 63 5.09 7.88 7.02
CA LEU A 63 3.91 8.23 6.22
C LEU A 63 4.27 8.55 4.77
N CYS A 64 5.35 9.30 4.53
CA CYS A 64 5.87 9.55 3.19
C CYS A 64 6.25 8.25 2.49
N ALA A 65 6.94 7.35 3.19
CA ALA A 65 7.31 6.05 2.65
C ALA A 65 6.10 5.16 2.37
N ALA A 66 5.06 5.20 3.21
CA ALA A 66 3.82 4.45 3.02
C ALA A 66 3.05 4.93 1.79
N VAL A 67 2.95 6.25 1.59
CA VAL A 67 2.33 6.83 0.39
C VAL A 67 3.13 6.46 -0.87
N ALA A 68 4.46 6.60 -0.84
CA ALA A 68 5.32 6.21 -1.95
C ALA A 68 5.14 4.72 -2.28
N HIS A 69 5.09 3.85 -1.26
CA HIS A 69 4.84 2.43 -1.43
C HIS A 69 3.49 2.14 -2.08
N SER A 70 2.43 2.84 -1.69
CA SER A 70 1.10 2.71 -2.29
C SER A 70 1.10 3.08 -3.78
N VAL A 71 1.83 4.14 -4.15
CA VAL A 71 1.96 4.56 -5.55
C VAL A 71 2.75 3.52 -6.35
N GLU A 72 3.88 3.05 -5.82
CA GLU A 72 4.69 2.00 -6.47
C GLU A 72 3.87 0.74 -6.73
N ARG A 73 3.09 0.28 -5.75
CA ARG A 73 2.18 -0.85 -5.91
C ARG A 73 1.14 -0.63 -7.01
N SER A 74 0.54 0.56 -7.03
CA SER A 74 -0.46 0.90 -8.05
C SER A 74 0.15 0.91 -9.45
N VAL A 75 1.37 1.45 -9.59
CA VAL A 75 2.07 1.45 -10.87
C VAL A 75 2.43 0.03 -11.31
N GLU A 76 2.78 -0.87 -10.39
CA GLU A 76 3.06 -2.26 -10.73
C GLU A 76 1.80 -3.00 -11.18
N GLU A 77 0.70 -2.86 -10.43
CA GLU A 77 -0.62 -3.40 -10.80
C GLU A 77 -1.05 -2.88 -12.19
N TYR A 78 -0.79 -1.61 -12.51
CA TYR A 78 -1.01 -1.06 -13.86
C TYR A 78 -0.19 -1.77 -14.93
N ARG A 79 1.11 -1.97 -14.68
CA ARG A 79 1.98 -2.63 -15.65
C ARG A 79 1.53 -4.06 -15.92
N GLU A 80 1.14 -4.79 -14.89
CA GLU A 80 0.64 -6.15 -15.01
C GLU A 80 -0.61 -6.21 -15.88
N VAL A 81 -1.61 -5.36 -15.60
CA VAL A 81 -2.86 -5.34 -16.38
C VAL A 81 -2.65 -4.89 -17.82
N MET A 82 -1.76 -3.92 -18.07
CA MET A 82 -1.47 -3.46 -19.43
C MET A 82 -0.66 -4.45 -20.24
N ALA A 83 0.18 -5.26 -19.57
CA ALA A 83 0.93 -6.33 -20.20
C ALA A 83 0.10 -7.59 -20.46
N ASP A 84 -1.12 -7.67 -19.91
CA ASP A 84 -2.02 -8.80 -20.15
C ASP A 84 -2.39 -8.90 -21.64
N PRO A 85 -2.06 -10.01 -22.31
CA PRO A 85 -2.36 -10.21 -23.73
C PRO A 85 -3.84 -10.52 -23.99
N ASP A 86 -4.65 -10.81 -22.97
CA ASP A 86 -6.06 -11.14 -23.14
C ASP A 86 -6.82 -9.94 -23.74
N PRO A 87 -7.40 -10.06 -24.95
CA PRO A 87 -8.15 -8.98 -25.58
C PRO A 87 -9.48 -8.67 -24.85
N ALA A 88 -9.94 -9.53 -23.93
CA ALA A 88 -11.10 -9.27 -23.08
C ALA A 88 -10.81 -8.27 -21.95
N VAL A 89 -9.53 -7.97 -21.68
CA VAL A 89 -9.15 -6.96 -20.69
C VAL A 89 -9.51 -5.58 -21.22
N ASP A 90 -10.48 -4.93 -20.57
CA ASP A 90 -10.78 -3.52 -20.82
C ASP A 90 -9.71 -2.64 -20.17
N ARG A 91 -8.71 -2.28 -20.98
CA ARG A 91 -7.57 -1.46 -20.56
C ARG A 91 -7.99 -0.04 -20.13
N VAL A 92 -9.10 0.49 -20.66
CA VAL A 92 -9.60 1.81 -20.25
C VAL A 92 -10.18 1.71 -18.85
N ASP A 93 -10.99 0.70 -18.59
CA ASP A 93 -11.57 0.46 -17.27
C ASP A 93 -10.51 0.20 -16.19
N ALA A 94 -9.45 -0.53 -16.55
CA ALA A 94 -8.28 -0.74 -15.70
C ALA A 94 -7.53 0.56 -15.41
N ALA A 95 -7.22 1.36 -16.44
CA ALA A 95 -6.55 2.64 -16.27
C ALA A 95 -7.36 3.59 -15.36
N ILE A 96 -8.69 3.57 -15.47
CA ILE A 96 -9.59 4.35 -14.63
C ILE A 96 -9.59 3.83 -13.17
N GLU A 97 -9.64 2.51 -12.92
CA GLU A 97 -9.50 1.93 -11.57
C GLU A 97 -8.17 2.34 -10.91
N LEU A 98 -7.11 2.43 -11.69
CA LEU A 98 -5.77 2.77 -11.24
C LEU A 98 -5.61 4.26 -10.91
N LEU A 99 -6.14 5.13 -11.78
CA LEU A 99 -6.26 6.55 -11.48
C LEU A 99 -7.09 6.78 -10.22
N TRP A 100 -8.17 6.03 -10.01
CA TRP A 100 -8.96 6.10 -8.79
C TRP A 100 -8.23 5.58 -7.55
N SER A 101 -7.44 4.52 -7.70
CA SER A 101 -6.62 3.97 -6.61
C SER A 101 -5.52 4.93 -6.14
N MET A 102 -5.02 5.79 -7.04
CA MET A 102 -4.01 6.81 -6.75
C MET A 102 -4.50 7.94 -5.83
N TYR A 103 -5.80 8.28 -5.86
CA TYR A 103 -6.38 9.37 -5.07
C TYR A 103 -7.00 8.92 -3.74
N ALA A 104 -6.86 7.65 -3.37
CA ALA A 104 -7.50 7.09 -2.19
C ALA A 104 -6.66 7.24 -0.92
N ILE A 105 -6.65 8.43 -0.33
CA ILE A 105 -6.32 8.61 1.09
C ILE A 105 -7.66 8.74 1.84
N ALA A 106 -8.16 7.61 2.35
CA ALA A 106 -9.13 7.49 3.44
C ALA A 106 -10.30 8.50 3.48
N ALA A 107 -11.28 8.26 2.61
CA ALA A 107 -12.71 8.65 2.67
C ALA A 107 -13.37 8.46 1.30
N ALA A 108 -12.55 8.62 0.26
CA ALA A 108 -12.98 8.60 -1.13
C ALA A 108 -13.35 7.19 -1.63
N LYS A 109 -12.62 6.13 -1.23
CA LYS A 109 -12.73 4.80 -1.90
C LYS A 109 -14.13 4.16 -1.81
N ASP A 110 -14.81 4.25 -0.67
CA ASP A 110 -16.12 3.60 -0.48
C ASP A 110 -17.29 4.43 -1.03
N ILE A 111 -17.25 5.76 -0.83
CA ILE A 111 -18.23 6.68 -1.42
C ILE A 111 -18.09 6.69 -2.95
N ILE A 112 -16.87 6.62 -3.48
CA ILE A 112 -16.60 6.70 -4.93
C ILE A 112 -16.84 5.35 -5.63
N ARG A 113 -16.61 4.19 -4.98
CA ARG A 113 -17.10 2.90 -5.52
C ARG A 113 -18.60 2.90 -5.72
N SER A 114 -19.35 3.49 -4.78
CA SER A 114 -20.80 3.63 -4.90
C SER A 114 -21.22 4.53 -6.07
N LEU A 115 -20.38 5.52 -6.42
CA LEU A 115 -20.58 6.41 -7.57
C LEU A 115 -20.24 5.74 -8.91
N ARG A 116 -19.19 4.90 -9.01
CA ARG A 116 -18.92 4.09 -10.22
C ARG A 116 -20.05 3.09 -10.49
N ALA A 117 -20.52 2.40 -9.45
CA ALA A 117 -21.69 1.51 -9.54
C ALA A 117 -22.96 2.27 -10.00
N SER A 118 -23.07 3.55 -9.66
CA SER A 118 -24.15 4.43 -10.13
C SER A 118 -23.96 4.90 -11.58
N HIS A 119 -22.71 5.12 -12.02
CA HIS A 119 -22.38 5.49 -13.40
C HIS A 119 -22.57 4.31 -14.38
N ASP A 120 -22.17 3.10 -14.01
CA ASP A 120 -22.36 1.88 -14.80
C ASP A 120 -23.85 1.50 -14.94
N ALA A 121 -24.69 1.95 -13.99
CA ALA A 121 -26.14 1.80 -14.03
C ALA A 121 -26.83 2.83 -14.95
N VAL A 122 -26.17 3.95 -15.27
CA VAL A 122 -26.71 5.04 -16.11
C VAL A 122 -26.27 4.92 -17.58
N ILE A 123 -25.19 4.20 -17.86
CA ILE A 123 -24.67 3.95 -19.22
C ILE A 123 -25.29 2.69 -19.88
N ARG A 124 -26.10 1.90 -19.15
CA ARG A 124 -27.02 0.91 -19.74
C ARG A 124 -28.37 1.53 -20.08
#